data_AF-A0A2T4Y3V9-F1
#
_entry.id   AF-A0A2T4Y3V9-F1
#
_cell.length_a   1.000
_cell.length_b   1.000
_cell.length_c   1.000
_cell.angle_alpha   90.00
_cell.angle_beta   90.00
_cell.angle_gamma   90.00
#
_symmetry.space_group_name_H-M   'P 1'
#
loop_
_entity.id
_entity.type
_entity.pdbx_description
1 polymer ?
#
loop_
_entity_poly.entity_id
_entity_poly.type
_entity_poly.pdbx_seq_one_letter_code
_entity_poly.pdbx_strand_id
1 'polypeptide(L)' 'MMSPNNQRISEIFKRLAEIAKETADVAIDPTLTQTQKQQQYDEYFREHDELTKEAQDIFGKPGMY' A
#
# COMPACT_ATOMS: atom_id res chain seq x y z
N MET A 1 3.39 -19.67 15.91
CA MET A 1 4.05 -18.75 14.98
C MET A 1 3.08 -18.48 13.84
N MET A 2 2.89 -17.23 13.41
CA MET A 2 2.08 -16.96 12.20
C MET A 2 2.79 -17.57 10.99
N SER A 3 2.03 -18.05 10.00
CA SER A 3 2.63 -18.50 8.74
C SER A 3 3.34 -17.32 8.04
N PRO A 4 4.38 -17.56 7.23
CA PRO A 4 5.05 -16.51 6.47
C PRO A 4 4.08 -15.66 5.64
N ASN A 5 3.04 -16.29 5.07
CA ASN A 5 1.98 -15.59 4.35
C ASN A 5 1.17 -14.66 5.25
N ASN A 6 0.82 -15.08 6.48
CA ASN A 6 0.07 -14.24 7.41
C ASN A 6 0.92 -13.06 7.92
N GLN A 7 2.24 -13.25 8.09
CA GLN A 7 3.16 -12.16 8.41
C GLN A 7 3.22 -11.15 7.26
N ARG A 8 3.40 -11.62 6.03
CA ARG A 8 3.46 -10.76 4.85
C ARG A 8 2.16 -9.99 4.62
N ILE A 9 1.02 -10.63 4.80
CA ILE A 9 -0.29 -9.97 4.70
C ILE A 9 -0.46 -8.88 5.76
N SER A 10 0.02 -9.11 6.99
CA SER A 10 0.01 -8.09 8.04
C SER A 10 0.89 -6.88 7.68
N GLU A 11 2.04 -7.10 7.06
CA GLU A 11 2.91 -6.03 6.55
C GLU A 11 2.24 -5.26 5.40
N ILE A 12 1.62 -5.95 4.45
CA ILE A 12 0.89 -5.32 3.35
C ILE A 12 -0.22 -4.41 3.90
N PHE A 13 -1.04 -4.89 4.84
CA PHE A 13 -2.08 -4.05 5.44
C PHE A 13 -1.54 -2.83 6.18
N LYS A 14 -0.41 -2.97 6.89
CA LYS A 14 0.26 -1.82 7.52
C LYS A 14 0.71 -0.80 6.47
N ARG A 15 1.34 -1.25 5.39
CA ARG A 15 1.84 -0.37 4.34
C ARG A 15 0.69 0.33 3.60
N LEU A 16 -0.40 -0.38 3.31
CA LEU A 16 -1.61 0.23 2.74
C LEU A 16 -2.21 1.32 3.64
N ALA A 17 -2.20 1.11 4.97
CA ALA A 17 -2.63 2.14 5.92
C ALA A 17 -1.68 3.34 5.97
N GLU A 18 -0.36 3.11 5.85
CA GLU A 18 0.64 4.19 5.73
C GLU A 18 0.43 5.00 4.45
N ILE A 19 0.23 4.35 3.30
CA ILE A 19 -0.05 5.03 2.02
C ILE A 19 -1.30 5.91 2.13
N ALA A 20 -2.36 5.44 2.77
CA ALA A 20 -3.57 6.24 2.98
C ALA A 20 -3.29 7.49 3.84
N LYS A 21 -2.43 7.36 4.87
CA LYS A 21 -2.00 8.49 5.69
C LYS A 21 -1.13 9.46 4.89
N GLU A 22 -0.12 8.97 4.19
CA GLU A 22 0.79 9.77 3.37
C GLU A 22 0.02 10.54 2.28
N THR A 23 -0.97 9.91 1.66
CA THR A 23 -1.88 10.56 0.70
C THR A 23 -2.66 11.71 1.34
N ALA A 24 -3.18 11.52 2.56
CA ALA A 24 -3.88 12.59 3.28
C ALA A 24 -2.94 13.74 3.68
N ASP A 25 -1.72 13.40 4.12
CA ASP A 25 -0.70 14.39 4.48
C ASP A 25 -0.29 15.24 3.26
N VAL A 26 -0.06 14.62 2.11
CA VAL A 26 0.22 15.33 0.84
C VAL A 26 -0.93 16.24 0.42
N ALA A 27 -2.19 15.83 0.66
CA ALA A 27 -3.35 16.63 0.32
C ALA A 27 -3.39 17.97 1.05
N ILE A 28 -3.04 17.97 2.33
CA ILE A 28 -3.06 19.16 3.18
C ILE A 28 -1.74 19.95 3.16
N ASP A 29 -0.65 19.39 2.61
CA ASP A 29 0.66 20.03 2.58
C ASP A 29 0.63 21.35 1.77
N PRO A 30 0.86 22.52 2.41
CA PRO A 30 0.86 23.80 1.71
C PRO A 30 2.17 24.09 0.96
N THR A 31 3.22 23.32 1.21
CA THR A 31 4.54 23.50 0.60
C THR A 31 4.66 22.85 -0.79
N LEU A 32 3.78 21.89 -1.08
CA LEU A 32 3.74 21.19 -2.37
C LEU A 32 2.84 21.91 -3.38
N THR A 33 3.34 22.06 -4.60
CA THR A 33 2.53 22.47 -5.75
C THR A 33 1.56 21.36 -6.16
N GLN A 34 0.50 21.70 -6.89
CA GLN A 34 -0.47 20.72 -7.38
C GLN A 34 0.19 19.62 -8.23
N THR A 35 1.19 19.96 -9.05
CA THR A 35 1.94 18.99 -9.86
C THR A 35 2.74 18.03 -8.98
N GLN A 36 3.40 18.52 -7.94
CA GLN A 36 4.14 17.67 -7.00
C GLN A 36 3.19 16.75 -6.22
N LYS A 37 2.02 17.26 -5.80
CA LYS A 37 1.00 16.43 -5.16
C LYS A 37 0.53 15.31 -6.09
N GLN A 38 0.29 15.62 -7.36
CA GLN A 38 -0.12 14.62 -8.33
C GLN A 38 0.94 13.54 -8.53
N GLN A 39 2.23 13.91 -8.61
CA GLN A 39 3.32 12.94 -8.71
C GLN A 39 3.37 12.01 -7.49
N GLN A 40 3.24 12.55 -6.29
CA GLN A 40 3.19 11.75 -5.05
C GLN A 40 1.99 10.80 -5.04
N TYR A 41 0.81 11.29 -5.45
CA TYR A 41 -0.38 10.43 -5.56
C TYR A 41 -0.18 9.32 -6.58
N ASP A 42 0.39 9.59 -7.74
CA ASP A 42 0.63 8.59 -8.78
C ASP A 42 1.57 7.48 -8.28
N GLU A 43 2.58 7.85 -7.47
CA GLU A 43 3.48 6.90 -6.80
C GLU A 43 2.73 6.04 -5.77
N TYR A 44 1.97 6.67 -4.89
CA TYR A 44 1.16 5.99 -3.87
C TYR A 44 0.10 5.07 -4.46
N PHE A 45 -0.57 5.49 -5.53
CA PHE A 45 -1.55 4.65 -6.22
C PHE A 45 -0.90 3.43 -6.88
N ARG A 46 0.29 3.58 -7.45
CA ARG A 46 1.03 2.45 -8.01
C ARG A 46 1.43 1.47 -6.91
N GLU A 47 1.99 1.96 -5.81
CA GLU A 47 2.37 1.12 -4.67
C GLU A 47 1.15 0.40 -4.08
N HIS A 48 0.02 1.10 -3.92
CA HIS A 48 -1.22 0.52 -3.45
C HIS A 48 -1.70 -0.63 -4.37
N ASP A 49 -1.66 -0.44 -5.69
CA ASP A 49 -2.07 -1.47 -6.67
C ASP A 49 -1.16 -2.70 -6.61
N GLU A 50 0.16 -2.50 -6.53
CA GLU A 50 1.15 -3.58 -6.39
C GLU A 50 0.91 -4.40 -5.11
N LEU A 51 0.75 -3.72 -3.97
CA LEU A 51 0.47 -4.36 -2.68
C LEU A 51 -0.87 -5.09 -2.67
N THR A 52 -1.89 -4.52 -3.31
CA THR A 52 -3.22 -5.14 -3.42
C THR A 52 -3.15 -6.42 -4.25
N LYS A 53 -2.42 -6.40 -5.37
CA LYS A 53 -2.17 -7.60 -6.19
C LYS A 53 -1.39 -8.66 -5.43
N GLU A 54 -0.34 -8.26 -4.70
CA GLU A 54 0.43 -9.19 -3.87
C GLU A 54 -0.45 -9.85 -2.80
N ALA A 55 -1.31 -9.08 -2.13
CA ALA A 55 -2.25 -9.64 -1.16
C ALA A 55 -3.22 -10.62 -1.82
N GLN A 56 -3.78 -10.26 -2.98
CA GLN A 56 -4.65 -11.14 -3.76
C GLN A 56 -3.95 -12.44 -4.15
N ASP A 57 -2.68 -12.39 -4.56
CA ASP A 57 -1.90 -13.59 -4.90
C ASP A 57 -1.66 -14.49 -3.69
N ILE A 58 -1.45 -13.90 -2.51
CA ILE A 58 -1.27 -14.66 -1.26
C ILE A 58 -2.61 -15.30 -0.83
N PHE A 59 -3.73 -14.59 -0.96
CA PHE A 59 -5.06 -15.13 -0.67
C PHE A 59 -5.54 -16.15 -1.71
N GLY A 60 -5.17 -15.94 -2.98
CA GLY A 60 -5.56 -16.75 -4.13
C GLY A 60 -4.71 -17.99 -4.34
N LYS A 61 -3.56 -18.10 -3.68
CA LYS A 61 -2.82 -19.36 -3.56
C LYS A 61 -3.47 -20.21 -2.46
N PRO A 62 -4.25 -21.25 -2.80
CA PRO A 62 -4.71 -22.20 -1.78
C PRO A 62 -3.45 -22.80 -1.16
N GLY A 63 -3.39 -22.81 0.18
CA GLY A 63 -2.20 -23.26 0.89
C GLY A 63 -1.71 -24.60 0.34
N MET A 64 -0.47 -24.62 -0.13
CA MET A 64 0.33 -25.84 -0.17
C MET A 64 0.64 -26.19 1.30
N TYR A 65 -0.38 -26.71 1.98
CA TYR A 65 -0.28 -27.46 3.22
C TYR A 65 -0.18 -28.93 2.88
#